data_AF-A0A835KJU9-F1
#
_entry.id   AF-A0A835KJU9-F1
#
_cell.length_a   1.000
_cell.length_b   1.000
_cell.length_c   1.000
_cell.angle_alpha   90.00
_cell.angle_beta   90.00
_cell.angle_gamma   90.00
#
_symmetry.space_group_name_H-M   'P 1'
#
loop_
_entity.id
_entity.type
_entity.pdbx_description
1 polymer ?
#
loop_
_entity_poly.entity_id
_entity_poly.type
_entity_poly.pdbx_seq_one_letter_code
_entity_poly.pdbx_strand_id
1 'polypeptide(L)'
;MEAIIAAIVAEMTHRSISYAIHKYLEMKGPTEGMRLHDLQRLLLRARVIIEEAERRHITSSLIAYQLNMLRKEMYRGYFTLDSLRTYGQEELKDKDHGVSNSFTLSKFNPAKRHFFTSGNAFMEKDMDGVTHREKELQQVLNNLNEIIGDMSEFTIFLKNYPLLYRQPYSMHLILDKCMFGRQMEMDRIMNFFMLVDPTSTKDVGVLPIVGPAGAGKSTLVAHVYNDEKVRDKFTRIVLITQCDLKEKGLTTLEDGGVVYYQHNSLNEDERTLSIIELDEDIDEAAWKSYLASATCHASAVKIIITSRSNKIIKFGTTQALMLNLLPQEAYWYFFKVLTFGSADPKDQPKLESMAMEICRGANGSFVGANFISSLLRDHLNGQHGRMVRASLRELSKKRTPTYAPVIVNETNPRYAWTIATNEYFAIYPCPESFADDMIPKITLFDLMYGTVKCERKFEVLALKSRIPPYKNYMYTCEMLKSRATKMKAASGSSLI
;
A
#
# COMPACT_ATOMS: atom_id res chain seq x y z
N MET A 1 2.11 -29.70 69.60
CA MET A 1 2.81 -28.49 69.12
C MET A 1 3.70 -28.82 67.92
N GLU A 2 4.48 -29.90 67.98
CA GLU A 2 5.38 -30.34 66.89
C GLU A 2 4.68 -30.65 65.55
N ALA A 3 3.52 -31.32 65.57
CA ALA A 3 2.78 -31.62 64.34
C ALA A 3 2.29 -30.36 63.59
N ILE A 4 1.97 -29.29 64.32
CA ILE A 4 1.54 -28.01 63.75
C ILE A 4 2.75 -27.28 63.14
N ILE A 5 3.90 -27.30 63.82
CA ILE A 5 5.15 -26.73 63.32
C ILE A 5 5.60 -27.46 62.05
N ALA A 6 5.53 -28.80 62.03
CA ALA A 6 5.87 -29.60 60.87
C ALA A 6 4.96 -29.30 59.65
N ALA A 7 3.65 -29.13 59.87
CA ALA A 7 2.71 -28.76 58.82
C ALA A 7 3.00 -27.36 58.24
N ILE A 8 3.32 -26.39 59.09
CA ILE A 8 3.69 -25.03 58.65
C ILE A 8 4.99 -25.06 57.84
N VAL A 9 6.01 -25.81 58.29
CA VAL A 9 7.28 -25.95 57.57
C VAL A 9 7.09 -26.67 56.24
N ALA A 10 6.23 -27.69 56.18
CA ALA A 10 5.89 -28.38 54.93
C ALA A 10 5.18 -27.46 53.92
N GLU A 11 4.25 -26.63 54.38
CA GLU A 11 3.56 -25.65 53.52
C GLU A 11 4.51 -24.56 53.02
N MET A 12 5.39 -24.05 53.90
CA MET A 12 6.39 -23.06 53.52
C MET A 12 7.39 -23.63 52.51
N THR A 13 7.89 -24.84 52.74
CA THR A 13 8.79 -25.52 51.79
C THR A 13 8.10 -25.82 50.46
N HIS A 14 6.84 -26.26 50.48
CA HIS A 14 6.05 -26.45 49.27
C HIS A 14 5.91 -25.14 48.46
N ARG A 15 5.59 -24.03 49.12
CA ARG A 15 5.51 -22.70 48.46
C ARG A 15 6.85 -22.23 47.94
N SER A 16 7.95 -22.45 48.68
CA SER A 16 9.30 -22.10 48.22
C SER A 16 9.73 -22.93 47.02
N ILE A 17 9.40 -24.24 47.00
CA ILE A 17 9.67 -25.13 45.87
C ILE A 17 8.81 -24.73 44.66
N SER A 18 7.50 -24.50 44.85
CA SER A 18 6.63 -24.03 43.77
C SER A 18 7.08 -22.69 43.20
N TYR A 19 7.52 -21.74 44.04
CA TYR A 19 8.09 -20.48 43.59
C TYR A 19 9.41 -20.67 42.81
N ALA A 20 10.30 -21.55 43.28
CA ALA A 20 11.54 -21.86 42.58
C ALA A 20 11.30 -22.57 41.24
N ILE A 21 10.32 -23.48 41.17
CA ILE A 21 9.90 -24.15 39.93
C ILE A 21 9.27 -23.14 38.97
N HIS A 22 8.37 -22.29 39.44
CA HIS A 22 7.77 -21.23 38.62
C HIS A 22 8.85 -20.30 38.05
N LYS A 23 9.76 -19.82 38.90
CA LYS A 23 10.87 -18.96 38.50
C LYS A 23 11.85 -19.67 37.55
N TYR A 24 12.10 -20.96 37.74
CA TYR A 24 12.93 -21.77 36.84
C TYR A 24 12.24 -21.99 35.47
N LEU A 25 10.92 -22.21 35.46
CA LEU A 25 10.14 -22.34 34.23
C LEU A 25 9.99 -21.01 33.49
N GLU A 26 9.87 -19.89 34.20
CA GLU A 26 9.94 -18.53 33.63
C GLU A 26 11.33 -18.24 33.05
N MET A 27 12.40 -18.60 33.76
CA MET A 27 13.78 -18.49 33.26
C MET A 27 14.07 -19.41 32.07
N LYS A 28 13.33 -20.52 31.95
CA LYS A 28 13.42 -21.51 30.88
C LYS A 28 12.19 -21.45 29.96
N GLY A 29 11.65 -20.25 29.74
CA GLY A 29 10.70 -20.01 28.66
C GLY A 29 11.26 -20.54 27.33
N PRO A 30 10.41 -20.86 26.34
CA PRO A 30 10.87 -21.38 25.06
C PRO A 30 11.95 -20.45 24.49
N THR A 31 13.10 -21.04 24.15
CA THR A 31 14.21 -20.29 23.56
C THR A 31 13.68 -19.46 22.38
N GLU A 32 14.26 -18.30 22.11
CA GLU A 32 13.83 -17.45 20.98
C GLU A 32 13.79 -18.25 19.66
N GLY A 33 14.71 -19.21 19.47
CA GLY A 33 14.70 -20.16 18.36
C GLY A 33 13.46 -21.06 18.30
N MET A 34 12.97 -21.58 19.43
CA MET A 34 11.72 -22.36 19.48
C MET A 34 10.50 -21.49 19.15
N ARG A 35 10.44 -20.27 19.71
CA ARG A 35 9.37 -19.29 19.42
C ARG A 35 9.34 -18.90 17.93
N LEU A 36 10.50 -18.73 17.31
CA LEU A 36 10.62 -18.48 15.87
C LEU A 36 10.14 -19.65 15.02
N HIS A 37 10.47 -20.88 15.41
CA HIS A 37 9.99 -22.08 14.72
C HIS A 37 8.46 -22.22 14.83
N ASP A 38 7.90 -21.97 16.00
CA ASP A 38 6.45 -21.96 16.21
C ASP A 38 5.76 -20.88 15.35
N LEU A 39 6.35 -19.68 15.26
CA LEU A 39 5.83 -18.61 14.41
C LEU A 39 5.82 -19.03 12.93
N GLN A 40 6.90 -19.62 12.44
CA GLN A 40 6.96 -20.13 11.06
C GLN A 40 5.88 -21.18 10.80
N ARG A 41 5.67 -22.11 11.74
CA ARG A 41 4.61 -23.12 11.64
C ARG A 41 3.22 -22.48 11.58
N LEU A 42 2.94 -21.47 12.41
CA LEU A 42 1.65 -20.78 12.41
C LEU A 42 1.43 -19.95 11.15
N LEU A 43 2.46 -19.27 10.65
CA LEU A 43 2.39 -18.54 9.39
C LEU A 43 2.12 -19.45 8.19
N LEU A 44 2.70 -20.66 8.18
CA LEU A 44 2.39 -21.67 7.17
C LEU A 44 0.91 -22.11 7.24
N ARG A 45 0.39 -22.37 8.44
CA ARG A 45 -1.03 -22.71 8.63
C ARG A 45 -1.95 -21.57 8.17
N ALA A 46 -1.67 -20.34 8.59
CA ALA A 46 -2.41 -19.15 8.19
C ALA A 46 -2.45 -19.00 6.67
N ARG A 47 -1.29 -19.16 6.02
CA ARG A 47 -1.16 -19.10 4.56
C ARG A 47 -2.02 -20.15 3.87
N VAL A 48 -1.98 -21.41 4.31
CA VAL A 48 -2.81 -22.47 3.74
C VAL A 48 -4.30 -22.16 3.85
N ILE A 49 -4.75 -21.67 5.01
CA ILE A 49 -6.15 -21.28 5.22
C ILE A 49 -6.55 -20.13 4.28
N ILE A 50 -5.71 -19.10 4.17
CA ILE A 50 -5.97 -17.94 3.30
C ILE A 50 -6.01 -18.37 1.83
N GLU A 51 -5.06 -19.18 1.38
CA GLU A 51 -5.00 -19.64 0.00
C GLU A 51 -6.19 -20.52 -0.37
N GLU A 52 -6.66 -21.38 0.54
CA GLU A 52 -7.88 -22.16 0.32
C GLU A 52 -9.14 -21.26 0.31
N ALA A 53 -9.21 -20.27 1.19
CA ALA A 53 -10.31 -19.31 1.23
C ALA A 53 -10.39 -18.44 -0.03
N GLU A 54 -9.25 -18.04 -0.59
CA GLU A 54 -9.17 -17.22 -1.82
C GLU A 54 -9.57 -17.98 -3.10
N ARG A 55 -9.66 -19.32 -3.03
CA ARG A 55 -10.22 -20.18 -4.08
C ARG A 55 -11.75 -20.30 -4.00
N ARG A 56 -12.40 -19.61 -3.08
CA ARG A 56 -13.84 -19.73 -2.83
C ARG A 56 -14.52 -18.39 -3.09
N HIS A 57 -15.73 -18.43 -3.64
CA HIS A 57 -16.55 -17.22 -3.80
C HIS A 57 -17.27 -16.89 -2.48
N ILE A 58 -16.54 -16.31 -1.52
CA ILE A 58 -17.09 -15.94 -0.21
C ILE A 58 -18.08 -14.78 -0.39
N THR A 59 -19.37 -15.03 -0.11
CA THR A 59 -20.42 -13.99 -0.14
C THR A 59 -20.74 -13.42 1.23
N SER A 60 -20.40 -14.13 2.31
CA SER A 60 -20.66 -13.68 3.68
C SER A 60 -19.64 -12.65 4.11
N SER A 61 -20.12 -11.46 4.46
CA SER A 61 -19.29 -10.38 4.99
C SER A 61 -18.61 -10.75 6.31
N LEU A 62 -19.23 -11.60 7.13
CA LEU A 62 -18.65 -12.07 8.40
C LEU A 62 -17.45 -13.01 8.17
N ILE A 63 -17.57 -13.94 7.21
CA ILE A 63 -16.50 -14.87 6.85
C ILE A 63 -15.35 -14.10 6.17
N ALA A 64 -15.67 -13.14 5.31
CA ALA A 64 -14.68 -12.24 4.72
C ALA A 64 -13.93 -11.42 5.80
N TYR A 65 -14.64 -10.95 6.83
CA TYR A 65 -14.05 -10.24 7.96
C TYR A 65 -13.10 -11.13 8.77
N GLN A 66 -13.50 -12.36 9.12
CA GLN A 66 -12.63 -13.32 9.82
C GLN A 66 -11.36 -13.64 9.02
N LEU A 67 -11.49 -13.87 7.70
CA LEU A 67 -10.35 -14.08 6.82
C LEU A 67 -9.40 -12.86 6.81
N ASN A 68 -9.96 -11.65 6.82
CA ASN A 68 -9.17 -10.42 6.88
C ASN A 68 -8.40 -10.26 8.21
N MET A 69 -8.97 -10.70 9.34
CA MET A 69 -8.28 -10.71 10.63
C MET A 69 -7.05 -11.62 10.60
N LEU A 70 -7.19 -12.85 10.09
CA LEU A 70 -6.05 -13.76 9.92
C LEU A 70 -5.00 -13.18 8.97
N ARG A 71 -5.42 -12.56 7.86
CA ARG A 71 -4.51 -11.93 6.90
C ARG A 71 -3.68 -10.82 7.55
N LYS A 72 -4.30 -9.96 8.37
CA LYS A 72 -3.61 -8.88 9.09
C LYS A 72 -2.56 -9.44 10.06
N GLU A 73 -2.92 -10.42 10.89
CA GLU A 73 -1.94 -11.03 11.81
C GLU A 73 -0.87 -11.85 11.08
N MET A 74 -1.19 -12.45 9.92
CA MET A 74 -0.20 -13.10 9.08
C MET A 74 0.83 -12.10 8.55
N TYR A 75 0.41 -10.94 8.04
CA TYR A 75 1.34 -9.88 7.61
C TYR A 75 2.21 -9.40 8.77
N ARG A 76 1.60 -9.21 9.94
CA ARG A 76 2.31 -8.84 11.16
C ARG A 76 3.36 -9.88 11.55
N GLY A 77 3.03 -11.16 11.51
CA GLY A 77 4.00 -12.22 11.80
C GLY A 77 5.12 -12.35 10.77
N TYR A 78 4.86 -12.17 9.47
CA TYR A 78 5.95 -12.09 8.48
C TYR A 78 6.84 -10.87 8.73
N PHE A 79 6.26 -9.72 9.05
CA PHE A 79 7.01 -8.52 9.38
C PHE A 79 7.89 -8.70 10.63
N THR A 80 7.36 -9.29 11.70
CA THR A 80 8.13 -9.60 12.91
C THR A 80 9.25 -10.60 12.62
N LEU A 81 8.96 -11.67 11.87
CA LEU A 81 9.94 -12.69 11.49
C LEU A 81 11.12 -12.10 10.69
N ASP A 82 10.81 -11.29 9.67
CA ASP A 82 11.82 -10.69 8.81
C ASP A 82 12.60 -9.56 9.53
N SER A 83 11.92 -8.84 10.43
CA SER A 83 12.58 -7.84 11.29
C SER A 83 13.63 -8.50 12.17
N LEU A 84 13.30 -9.60 12.85
CA LEU A 84 14.24 -10.34 13.71
C LEU A 84 15.47 -10.84 12.93
N ARG A 85 15.27 -11.36 11.72
CA ARG A 85 16.38 -11.79 10.83
C ARG A 85 17.31 -10.65 10.44
N THR A 86 16.72 -9.50 10.09
CA THR A 86 17.48 -8.32 9.65
C THR A 86 18.43 -7.81 10.74
N TYR A 87 17.98 -7.80 12.00
CA TYR A 87 18.80 -7.34 13.14
C TYR A 87 19.90 -8.32 13.56
N GLY A 88 19.65 -9.63 13.53
CA GLY A 88 20.69 -10.63 13.85
C GLY A 88 21.90 -10.56 12.91
N GLN A 89 21.73 -9.99 11.72
CA GLN A 89 22.79 -9.79 10.73
C GLN A 89 23.58 -8.47 10.92
N GLU A 90 23.08 -7.54 11.74
CA GLU A 90 23.81 -6.33 12.14
C GLU A 90 24.72 -6.61 13.35
N GLU A 91 24.29 -7.44 14.30
CA GLU A 91 25.09 -7.86 15.47
C GLU A 91 26.37 -8.62 15.11
N LEU A 92 26.38 -9.35 13.98
CA LEU A 92 27.55 -10.05 13.46
C LEU A 92 28.59 -9.11 12.79
N LYS A 93 28.24 -7.84 12.53
CA LYS A 93 29.12 -6.88 11.83
C LYS A 93 29.93 -5.98 12.74
N ASP A 94 29.60 -5.88 14.03
CA ASP A 94 30.39 -5.08 14.98
C ASP A 94 31.76 -5.72 15.32
N LYS A 95 32.10 -6.85 14.70
CA LYS A 95 33.40 -7.52 14.85
C LYS A 95 34.29 -7.48 13.61
N ASP A 96 33.82 -6.97 12.48
CA ASP A 96 34.66 -6.94 11.27
C ASP A 96 34.44 -5.68 10.43
N HIS A 97 35.53 -4.91 10.31
CA HIS A 97 35.72 -3.61 9.65
C HIS A 97 35.51 -2.34 10.50
N GLY A 98 36.63 -1.88 11.05
CA GLY A 98 36.83 -0.50 11.50
C GLY A 98 36.77 0.49 10.33
N VAL A 99 35.63 1.16 10.17
CA VAL A 99 35.57 2.51 9.65
C VAL A 99 34.64 3.30 10.57
N SER A 100 35.21 4.32 11.21
CA SER A 100 34.65 5.19 12.24
C SER A 100 33.17 5.57 12.03
N ASN A 101 32.28 4.99 12.84
CA ASN A 101 30.94 5.53 13.09
C ASN A 101 31.04 6.67 14.12
N SER A 102 31.53 7.84 13.70
CA SER A 102 31.24 9.08 14.42
C SER A 102 29.91 9.66 13.91
N PHE A 103 29.19 10.35 14.78
CA PHE A 103 27.84 10.94 14.61
C PHE A 103 26.67 10.04 15.03
N THR A 104 26.59 9.81 16.34
CA THR A 104 25.32 9.82 17.06
C THR A 104 24.56 11.12 16.74
N LEU A 105 23.45 11.00 15.99
CA LEU A 105 22.62 12.15 15.59
C LEU A 105 21.72 12.60 16.76
N SER A 106 21.70 13.92 17.01
CA SER A 106 20.93 14.52 18.11
C SER A 106 19.41 14.42 17.93
N LYS A 107 18.71 14.18 19.05
CA LYS A 107 17.24 13.93 19.17
C LYS A 107 16.32 15.15 18.92
N PHE A 108 16.83 16.30 18.46
CA PHE A 108 16.10 17.58 18.56
C PHE A 108 15.52 18.14 17.25
N ASN A 109 15.23 17.34 16.21
CA ASN A 109 14.57 17.86 15.00
C ASN A 109 13.42 16.97 14.49
N PRO A 110 12.15 17.45 14.52
CA PRO A 110 10.98 16.70 14.05
C PRO A 110 11.07 16.25 12.58
N ALA A 111 11.69 17.04 11.71
CA ALA A 111 11.81 16.73 10.28
C ALA A 111 12.79 15.58 9.98
N LYS A 112 13.61 15.15 10.96
CA LYS A 112 14.53 14.01 10.83
C LYS A 112 13.89 12.67 11.24
N ARG A 113 12.66 12.68 11.80
CA ARG A 113 11.93 11.46 12.23
C ARG A 113 11.34 10.64 11.09
N HIS A 114 11.13 11.25 9.92
CA HIS A 114 10.34 10.63 8.85
C HIS A 114 11.02 9.47 8.13
N PHE A 115 12.31 9.22 8.36
CA PHE A 115 13.03 8.19 7.62
C PHE A 115 13.69 7.12 8.50
N PHE A 116 14.30 7.47 9.63
CA PHE A 116 15.06 6.47 10.40
C PHE A 116 15.13 6.83 11.88
N THR A 117 14.13 6.39 12.65
CA THR A 117 14.23 6.33 14.13
C THR A 117 13.73 5.02 14.73
N SER A 118 13.29 4.08 13.91
CA SER A 118 12.69 2.83 14.38
C SER A 118 13.73 1.74 14.68
N GLY A 119 15.04 2.01 14.61
CA GLY A 119 16.07 1.01 14.92
C GLY A 119 16.31 0.83 16.42
N ASN A 120 16.44 1.93 17.16
CA ASN A 120 16.97 1.89 18.53
C ASN A 120 15.91 1.63 19.60
N ALA A 121 14.61 1.83 19.31
CA ALA A 121 13.53 1.59 20.26
C ALA A 121 13.27 0.09 20.52
N PHE A 122 13.71 -0.80 19.62
CA PHE A 122 13.50 -2.25 19.74
C PHE A 122 14.51 -2.97 20.63
N MET A 123 15.57 -2.29 21.05
CA MET A 123 16.65 -2.81 21.91
C MET A 123 16.51 -2.38 23.36
N GLU A 124 15.61 -1.42 23.63
CA GLU A 124 15.35 -0.96 24.99
C GLU A 124 14.68 -2.11 25.75
N LYS A 125 15.38 -2.61 26.78
CA LYS A 125 14.83 -3.57 27.71
C LYS A 125 13.97 -2.81 28.69
N ASP A 126 12.74 -3.27 28.88
CA ASP A 126 11.89 -2.73 29.92
C ASP A 126 12.43 -3.11 31.31
N MET A 127 11.80 -2.58 32.37
CA MET A 127 12.16 -2.86 33.78
C MET A 127 12.24 -4.36 34.10
N ASP A 128 11.52 -5.20 33.34
CA ASP A 128 11.47 -6.66 33.49
C ASP A 128 12.57 -7.41 32.70
N GLY A 129 13.48 -6.70 32.03
CA GLY A 129 14.58 -7.30 31.26
C GLY A 129 14.21 -7.88 29.90
N VAL A 130 12.93 -7.81 29.51
CA VAL A 130 12.39 -8.27 28.22
C VAL A 130 12.50 -7.17 27.17
N THR A 131 12.94 -7.51 25.96
CA THR A 131 13.00 -6.54 24.86
C THR A 131 11.60 -6.33 24.25
N HIS A 132 11.32 -5.13 23.72
CA HIS A 132 10.08 -4.88 22.96
C HIS A 132 9.86 -5.93 21.85
N ARG A 133 10.94 -6.44 21.24
CA ARG A 133 10.91 -7.50 20.22
C ARG A 133 10.34 -8.81 20.72
N GLU A 134 10.76 -9.25 21.89
CA GLU A 134 10.27 -10.51 22.47
C GLU A 134 8.80 -10.40 22.86
N LYS A 135 8.37 -9.23 23.34
CA LYS A 135 6.95 -8.95 23.61
C LYS A 135 6.13 -9.00 22.33
N GLU A 136 6.60 -8.36 21.26
CA GLU A 136 5.92 -8.37 19.96
C GLU A 136 5.84 -9.80 19.37
N LEU A 137 6.93 -10.55 19.41
CA LEU A 137 6.97 -11.96 18.99
C LEU A 137 5.94 -12.79 19.77
N GLN A 138 5.92 -12.67 21.09
CA GLN A 138 4.98 -13.41 21.92
C GLN A 138 3.53 -13.01 21.64
N GLN A 139 3.26 -11.72 21.45
CA GLN A 139 1.93 -11.23 21.15
C GLN A 139 1.42 -11.76 19.81
N VAL A 140 2.26 -11.72 18.77
CA VAL A 140 1.90 -12.26 17.45
C VAL A 140 1.66 -13.77 17.51
N LEU A 141 2.48 -14.51 18.26
CA LEU A 141 2.28 -15.94 18.48
C LEU A 141 0.93 -16.24 19.14
N ASN A 142 0.59 -15.50 20.20
CA ASN A 142 -0.67 -15.68 20.91
C ASN A 142 -1.85 -15.35 19.98
N ASN A 143 -1.83 -14.19 19.32
CA ASN A 143 -2.90 -13.76 18.41
C ASN A 143 -3.10 -14.75 17.25
N LEU A 144 -2.03 -15.23 16.62
CA LEU A 144 -2.14 -16.20 15.53
C LEU A 144 -2.72 -17.54 16.03
N ASN A 145 -2.32 -18.00 17.21
CA ASN A 145 -2.89 -19.21 17.81
C ASN A 145 -4.38 -19.05 18.10
N GLU A 146 -4.79 -17.92 18.69
CA GLU A 146 -6.19 -17.61 18.99
C GLU A 146 -7.03 -17.56 17.70
N ILE A 147 -6.64 -16.74 16.73
CA ILE A 147 -7.38 -16.60 15.47
C ILE A 147 -7.48 -17.94 14.72
N ILE A 148 -6.38 -18.70 14.63
CA ILE A 148 -6.40 -20.01 13.95
C ILE A 148 -7.23 -21.02 14.73
N GLY A 149 -7.23 -20.95 16.07
CA GLY A 149 -8.08 -21.79 16.93
C GLY A 149 -9.57 -21.53 16.70
N ASP A 150 -9.95 -20.25 16.61
CA ASP A 150 -11.32 -19.80 16.38
C ASP A 150 -11.81 -20.09 14.95
N MET A 151 -10.91 -20.41 14.02
CA MET A 151 -11.24 -20.72 12.62
C MET A 151 -11.75 -22.15 12.37
N SER A 152 -11.97 -22.95 13.40
CA SER A 152 -12.52 -24.32 13.23
C SER A 152 -13.87 -24.30 12.51
N GLU A 153 -14.81 -23.45 12.93
CA GLU A 153 -16.13 -23.25 12.29
C GLU A 153 -15.99 -22.63 10.90
N PHE A 154 -15.08 -21.66 10.74
CA PHE A 154 -14.78 -21.02 9.47
C PHE A 154 -14.46 -22.06 8.38
N THR A 155 -13.63 -23.07 8.68
CA THR A 155 -13.28 -24.11 7.71
C THR A 155 -14.45 -24.98 7.28
N ILE A 156 -15.45 -25.17 8.15
CA ILE A 156 -16.68 -25.90 7.84
C ILE A 156 -17.53 -25.08 6.88
N PHE A 157 -17.78 -23.80 7.20
CA PHE A 157 -18.55 -22.91 6.33
C PHE A 157 -17.87 -22.67 4.98
N LEU A 158 -16.53 -22.63 4.96
CA LEU A 158 -15.75 -22.39 3.75
C LEU A 158 -16.04 -23.45 2.66
N LYS A 159 -16.27 -24.71 3.07
CA LYS A 159 -16.57 -25.82 2.14
C LYS A 159 -17.89 -25.63 1.39
N ASN A 160 -18.82 -24.85 1.94
CA ASN A 160 -20.13 -24.60 1.34
C ASN A 160 -20.07 -23.55 0.22
N TYR A 161 -18.95 -22.85 0.06
CA TYR A 161 -18.78 -21.88 -1.01
C TYR A 161 -18.28 -22.55 -2.29
N PRO A 162 -18.82 -22.15 -3.46
CA PRO A 162 -18.39 -22.69 -4.74
C PRO A 162 -16.93 -22.32 -5.00
N LEU A 163 -16.23 -23.27 -5.66
CA LEU A 163 -14.87 -23.08 -6.10
C LEU A 163 -14.81 -22.05 -7.22
N LEU A 164 -13.86 -21.13 -7.10
CA LEU A 164 -13.39 -20.31 -8.19
C LEU A 164 -12.23 -21.08 -8.83
N TYR A 165 -12.41 -21.53 -10.09
CA TYR A 165 -11.31 -22.08 -10.86
C TYR A 165 -10.31 -20.94 -11.16
N ARG A 166 -9.29 -20.83 -10.31
CA ARG A 166 -8.16 -19.92 -10.47
C ARG A 166 -6.87 -20.72 -10.63
N GLN A 167 -5.97 -20.27 -11.50
CA GLN A 167 -4.65 -20.90 -11.67
C GLN A 167 -3.76 -20.68 -10.42
N PRO A 168 -2.86 -21.63 -10.07
CA PRO A 168 -2.08 -21.52 -8.86
C PRO A 168 -0.78 -20.69 -9.01
N TYR A 169 -0.51 -19.91 -7.95
CA TYR A 169 0.82 -19.61 -7.37
C TYR A 169 1.81 -18.61 -8.03
N SER A 170 1.34 -17.45 -8.48
CA SER A 170 2.19 -16.25 -8.65
C SER A 170 1.52 -14.92 -8.23
N MET A 171 0.45 -15.00 -7.42
CA MET A 171 -0.61 -13.99 -7.30
C MET A 171 -0.66 -13.24 -5.95
N HIS A 172 0.45 -13.12 -5.20
CA HIS A 172 0.46 -12.28 -3.99
C HIS A 172 0.32 -10.76 -4.28
N LEU A 173 0.44 -10.35 -5.55
CA LEU A 173 0.23 -8.97 -6.02
C LEU A 173 -0.96 -8.80 -6.94
N ILE A 174 -1.50 -9.90 -7.43
CA ILE A 174 -2.50 -9.95 -8.49
C ILE A 174 -3.50 -10.95 -7.93
N LEU A 175 -4.58 -10.53 -7.30
CA LEU A 175 -5.78 -11.36 -7.33
C LEU A 175 -6.55 -10.81 -8.50
N ASP A 176 -6.81 -11.66 -9.48
CA ASP A 176 -7.42 -11.47 -10.80
C ASP A 176 -8.82 -10.80 -10.77
N LYS A 177 -8.93 -9.66 -10.07
CA LYS A 177 -10.04 -8.70 -9.87
C LYS A 177 -9.93 -7.88 -8.57
N CYS A 178 -9.07 -8.18 -7.60
CA CYS A 178 -9.02 -7.44 -6.31
C CYS A 178 -7.65 -6.83 -6.00
N MET A 179 -7.64 -5.53 -5.72
CA MET A 179 -6.47 -4.79 -5.27
C MET A 179 -5.96 -5.32 -3.92
N PHE A 180 -4.63 -5.50 -3.79
CA PHE A 180 -3.99 -6.03 -2.58
C PHE A 180 -4.43 -5.26 -1.32
N GLY A 181 -4.87 -5.98 -0.29
CA GLY A 181 -5.28 -5.40 0.99
C GLY A 181 -6.53 -4.53 0.95
N ARG A 182 -7.31 -4.56 -0.15
CA ARG A 182 -8.52 -3.74 -0.36
C ARG A 182 -9.80 -4.53 -0.56
N GLN A 183 -9.82 -5.80 -0.16
CA GLN A 183 -10.96 -6.68 -0.39
C GLN A 183 -12.24 -6.11 0.24
N MET A 184 -12.18 -5.65 1.50
CA MET A 184 -13.33 -5.08 2.19
C MET A 184 -13.82 -3.77 1.54
N GLU A 185 -12.89 -2.90 1.13
CA GLU A 185 -13.22 -1.68 0.41
C GLU A 185 -13.84 -1.98 -0.95
N MET A 186 -13.34 -2.99 -1.66
CA MET A 186 -13.89 -3.44 -2.93
C MET A 186 -15.31 -4.00 -2.76
N ASP A 187 -15.53 -4.86 -1.78
CA ASP A 187 -16.86 -5.42 -1.48
C ASP A 187 -17.88 -4.32 -1.17
N ARG A 188 -17.46 -3.27 -0.47
CA ARG A 188 -18.33 -2.11 -0.19
C ARG A 188 -18.71 -1.34 -1.46
N ILE A 189 -17.79 -1.17 -2.40
CA ILE A 189 -18.10 -0.54 -3.70
C ILE A 189 -19.00 -1.48 -4.54
N MET A 190 -18.73 -2.79 -4.54
CA MET A 190 -19.58 -3.75 -5.23
C MET A 190 -21.01 -3.73 -4.67
N ASN A 191 -21.18 -3.72 -3.34
CA ASN A 191 -22.48 -3.60 -2.71
C ASN A 191 -23.21 -2.31 -3.10
N PHE A 192 -22.51 -1.18 -3.19
CA PHE A 192 -23.09 0.08 -3.70
C PHE A 192 -23.68 -0.07 -5.11
N PHE A 193 -23.07 -0.87 -5.98
CA PHE A 193 -23.61 -1.18 -7.31
C PHE A 193 -24.70 -2.26 -7.33
N MET A 194 -24.78 -3.10 -6.29
CA MET A 194 -25.79 -4.15 -6.16
C MET A 194 -27.10 -3.63 -5.56
N LEU A 195 -27.06 -2.53 -4.81
CA LEU A 195 -28.23 -1.87 -4.26
C LEU A 195 -29.01 -1.17 -5.39
N VAL A 196 -30.09 -1.82 -5.85
CA VAL A 196 -31.16 -1.21 -6.62
C VAL A 196 -32.22 -0.76 -5.63
N ASP A 197 -32.57 0.52 -5.61
CA ASP A 197 -33.71 1.00 -4.82
C ASP A 197 -35.00 0.60 -5.55
N PRO A 198 -35.82 -0.33 -5.02
CA PRO A 198 -37.04 -0.76 -5.70
C PRO A 198 -38.14 0.30 -5.70
N THR A 199 -37.96 1.39 -4.94
CA THR A 199 -39.02 2.35 -4.62
C THR A 199 -38.84 3.73 -5.27
N SER A 200 -37.70 3.98 -5.92
CA SER A 200 -37.42 5.26 -6.56
C SER A 200 -37.79 5.27 -8.05
N THR A 201 -38.31 6.40 -8.54
CA THR A 201 -38.61 6.62 -9.96
C THR A 201 -37.35 6.85 -10.82
N LYS A 202 -36.22 7.20 -10.18
CA LYS A 202 -34.87 7.30 -10.76
C LYS A 202 -33.84 6.86 -9.73
N ASP A 203 -32.99 5.89 -10.07
CA ASP A 203 -31.94 5.38 -9.17
C ASP A 203 -30.68 6.26 -9.27
N VAL A 204 -30.52 7.20 -8.34
CA VAL A 204 -29.34 8.08 -8.25
C VAL A 204 -28.51 7.74 -7.02
N GLY A 205 -27.26 7.33 -7.23
CA GLY A 205 -26.31 6.99 -6.17
C GLY A 205 -24.99 7.71 -6.29
N VAL A 206 -24.46 8.26 -5.18
CA VAL A 206 -23.14 8.89 -5.14
C VAL A 206 -22.32 8.27 -4.01
N LEU A 207 -21.14 7.74 -4.35
CA LEU A 207 -20.18 7.18 -3.41
C LEU A 207 -18.88 8.01 -3.41
N PRO A 208 -18.63 8.79 -2.35
CA PRO A 208 -17.36 9.47 -2.16
C PRO A 208 -16.27 8.51 -1.68
N ILE A 209 -15.10 8.56 -2.29
CA ILE A 209 -13.89 7.84 -1.86
C ILE A 209 -12.81 8.86 -1.52
N VAL A 210 -12.42 8.92 -0.25
CA VAL A 210 -11.48 9.92 0.26
C VAL A 210 -10.23 9.26 0.81
N GLY A 211 -9.06 9.79 0.47
CA GLY A 211 -7.80 9.28 1.02
C GLY A 211 -6.57 10.01 0.48
N PRO A 212 -5.40 9.84 1.11
CA PRO A 212 -4.17 10.51 0.70
C PRO A 212 -3.72 10.15 -0.72
N ALA A 213 -2.77 10.93 -1.25
CA ALA A 213 -2.11 10.63 -2.51
C ALA A 213 -1.42 9.25 -2.44
N GLY A 214 -1.54 8.47 -3.51
CA GLY A 214 -0.90 7.14 -3.59
C GLY A 214 -1.57 6.02 -2.78
N ALA A 215 -2.72 6.27 -2.13
CA ALA A 215 -3.50 5.23 -1.44
C ALA A 215 -4.15 4.20 -2.40
N GLY A 216 -4.20 4.52 -3.70
CA GLY A 216 -4.74 3.64 -4.74
C GLY A 216 -6.22 3.81 -5.05
N LYS A 217 -6.79 5.02 -4.87
CA LYS A 217 -8.21 5.30 -5.14
C LYS A 217 -8.61 4.99 -6.59
N SER A 218 -7.94 5.60 -7.57
CA SER A 218 -8.20 5.37 -9.00
C SER A 218 -7.98 3.89 -9.37
N THR A 219 -6.95 3.27 -8.81
CA THR A 219 -6.68 1.83 -8.98
C THR A 219 -7.82 0.96 -8.44
N LEU A 220 -8.32 1.25 -7.24
CA LEU A 220 -9.43 0.51 -6.64
C LEU A 220 -10.70 0.63 -7.49
N VAL A 221 -11.04 1.85 -7.92
CA VAL A 221 -12.21 2.10 -8.78
C VAL A 221 -12.06 1.39 -10.13
N ALA A 222 -10.86 1.38 -10.70
CA ALA A 222 -10.55 0.64 -11.93
C ALA A 222 -10.79 -0.86 -11.81
N HIS A 223 -10.50 -1.47 -10.67
CA HIS A 223 -10.82 -2.90 -10.49
C HIS A 223 -12.33 -3.16 -10.49
N VAL A 224 -13.12 -2.19 -10.03
CA VAL A 224 -14.58 -2.35 -9.92
C VAL A 224 -15.28 -2.16 -11.26
N TYR A 225 -15.03 -1.06 -11.98
CA TYR A 225 -15.71 -0.85 -13.27
C TYR A 225 -15.16 -1.77 -14.39
N ASN A 226 -14.04 -2.45 -14.16
CA ASN A 226 -13.56 -3.51 -15.04
C ASN A 226 -14.22 -4.86 -14.77
N ASP A 227 -14.95 -5.01 -13.67
CA ASP A 227 -15.70 -6.23 -13.39
C ASP A 227 -16.91 -6.32 -14.34
N GLU A 228 -17.04 -7.46 -15.01
CA GLU A 228 -18.13 -7.74 -15.95
C GLU A 228 -19.51 -7.51 -15.32
N LYS A 229 -19.71 -7.90 -14.05
CA LYS A 229 -20.99 -7.74 -13.36
C LYS A 229 -21.36 -6.26 -13.16
N VAL A 230 -20.37 -5.38 -13.12
CA VAL A 230 -20.58 -3.93 -13.05
C VAL A 230 -20.83 -3.40 -14.45
N ARG A 231 -20.02 -3.77 -15.43
CA ARG A 231 -20.19 -3.35 -16.84
C ARG A 231 -21.55 -3.72 -17.41
N ASP A 232 -22.04 -4.93 -17.12
CA ASP A 232 -23.33 -5.43 -17.61
C ASP A 232 -24.53 -4.63 -17.06
N LYS A 233 -24.34 -3.81 -16.02
CA LYS A 233 -25.41 -2.98 -15.43
C LYS A 233 -25.53 -1.59 -16.06
N PHE A 234 -24.50 -1.12 -16.76
CA PHE A 234 -24.44 0.24 -17.27
C PHE A 234 -24.35 0.24 -18.79
N THR A 235 -25.17 1.06 -19.43
CA THR A 235 -25.07 1.30 -20.88
C THR A 235 -23.87 2.19 -21.19
N ARG A 236 -23.47 3.05 -20.25
CA ARG A 236 -22.35 3.98 -20.42
C ARG A 236 -21.51 4.11 -19.15
N ILE A 237 -20.19 4.09 -19.28
CA ILE A 237 -19.23 4.41 -18.21
C ILE A 237 -18.34 5.55 -18.68
N VAL A 238 -18.34 6.66 -17.94
CA VAL A 238 -17.56 7.87 -18.25
C VAL A 238 -16.53 8.10 -17.16
N LEU A 239 -15.27 8.33 -17.56
CA LEU A 239 -14.20 8.79 -16.70
C LEU A 239 -13.99 10.29 -16.91
N ILE A 240 -14.01 11.04 -15.82
CA ILE A 240 -13.89 12.49 -15.79
C ILE A 240 -12.75 12.86 -14.84
N THR A 241 -11.72 13.50 -15.37
CA THR A 241 -10.60 14.02 -14.58
C THR A 241 -10.78 15.50 -14.28
N GLN A 242 -10.10 16.01 -13.26
CA GLN A 242 -10.08 17.46 -12.95
C GLN A 242 -9.67 18.32 -14.17
N CYS A 243 -8.82 17.79 -15.06
CA CYS A 243 -8.41 18.48 -16.29
C CYS A 243 -9.59 18.64 -17.24
N ASP A 244 -10.36 17.57 -17.46
CA ASP A 244 -11.55 17.61 -18.30
C ASP A 244 -12.57 18.64 -17.78
N LEU A 245 -12.70 18.75 -16.45
CA LEU A 245 -13.55 19.76 -15.81
C LEU A 245 -13.11 21.20 -16.05
N LYS A 246 -11.78 21.44 -16.07
CA LYS A 246 -11.21 22.78 -16.29
C LYS A 246 -11.27 23.18 -17.76
N GLU A 247 -11.04 22.24 -18.68
CA GLU A 247 -10.99 22.52 -20.12
C GLU A 247 -12.38 22.64 -20.75
N LYS A 248 -13.29 21.74 -20.39
CA LYS A 248 -14.59 21.61 -21.05
C LYS A 248 -15.76 22.16 -20.25
N GLY A 249 -15.52 22.48 -18.98
CA GLY A 249 -16.58 22.84 -18.05
C GLY A 249 -17.46 21.64 -17.69
N LEU A 250 -18.09 21.73 -16.52
CA LEU A 250 -18.88 20.66 -15.93
C LEU A 250 -20.38 20.85 -16.30
N THR A 251 -20.65 21.10 -17.58
CA THR A 251 -21.97 21.51 -18.08
C THR A 251 -22.74 20.37 -18.74
N THR A 252 -22.09 19.41 -19.38
CA THR A 252 -22.74 18.26 -20.04
C THR A 252 -21.98 16.95 -19.81
N LEU A 253 -22.73 15.86 -19.58
CA LEU A 253 -22.19 14.48 -19.55
C LEU A 253 -21.63 14.06 -20.92
N GLU A 254 -22.10 14.69 -22.00
CA GLU A 254 -21.71 14.39 -23.39
C GLU A 254 -20.37 15.03 -23.80
N ASP A 255 -20.00 16.20 -23.26
CA ASP A 255 -18.75 16.87 -23.66
C ASP A 255 -17.58 16.62 -22.70
N GLY A 256 -17.86 16.39 -21.40
CA GLY A 256 -16.89 16.59 -20.33
C GLY A 256 -15.98 15.42 -19.93
N GLY A 257 -16.00 14.26 -20.59
CA GLY A 257 -15.24 13.09 -20.12
C GLY A 257 -14.88 12.06 -21.18
N VAL A 258 -13.97 11.15 -20.84
CA VAL A 258 -13.60 10.02 -21.69
C VAL A 258 -14.61 8.89 -21.50
N VAL A 259 -15.31 8.53 -22.57
CA VAL A 259 -16.21 7.37 -22.56
C VAL A 259 -15.36 6.09 -22.54
N TYR A 260 -15.36 5.41 -21.40
CA TYR A 260 -14.57 4.19 -21.19
C TYR A 260 -15.30 2.94 -21.72
N TYR A 261 -16.63 2.92 -21.58
CA TYR A 261 -17.47 1.81 -22.01
C TYR A 261 -18.80 2.34 -22.52
N GLN A 262 -19.24 1.82 -23.66
CA GLN A 262 -20.54 2.11 -24.24
C GLN A 262 -21.12 0.81 -24.78
N HIS A 263 -22.33 0.47 -24.35
CA HIS A 263 -23.12 -0.62 -24.89
C HIS A 263 -24.40 -0.05 -25.51
N ASN A 264 -24.60 -0.33 -26.80
CA ASN A 264 -25.82 0.08 -27.51
C ASN A 264 -26.97 -0.86 -27.10
N SER A 265 -27.70 -0.45 -26.07
CA SER A 265 -29.00 -1.03 -25.75
C SER A 265 -30.05 -0.52 -26.75
N LEU A 266 -30.84 -1.42 -27.34
CA LEU A 266 -32.03 -1.07 -28.14
C LEU A 266 -33.21 -0.60 -27.27
N ASN A 267 -33.11 -0.76 -25.94
CA ASN A 267 -34.14 -0.39 -24.98
C ASN A 267 -33.85 0.99 -24.36
N GLU A 268 -34.91 1.75 -24.11
CA GLU A 268 -34.95 3.17 -23.69
C GLU A 268 -34.39 3.48 -22.28
N ASP A 269 -33.88 2.49 -21.53
CA ASP A 269 -33.38 2.67 -20.17
C ASP A 269 -31.87 2.95 -20.14
N GLU A 270 -31.47 4.22 -20.37
CA GLU A 270 -30.07 4.63 -20.24
C GLU A 270 -29.62 4.53 -18.77
N ARG A 271 -28.50 3.84 -18.52
CA ARG A 271 -27.87 3.68 -17.20
C ARG A 271 -26.41 4.08 -17.25
N THR A 272 -26.06 5.13 -16.52
CA THR A 272 -24.71 5.71 -16.56
C THR A 272 -23.96 5.52 -15.25
N LEU A 273 -22.69 5.12 -15.37
CA LEU A 273 -21.70 5.21 -14.31
C LEU A 273 -20.70 6.32 -14.62
N SER A 274 -20.61 7.30 -13.72
CA SER A 274 -19.61 8.37 -13.81
C SER A 274 -18.52 8.20 -12.76
N ILE A 275 -17.27 8.26 -13.17
CA ILE A 275 -16.10 8.22 -12.30
C ILE A 275 -15.42 9.57 -12.37
N ILE A 276 -15.44 10.31 -11.26
CA ILE A 276 -14.89 11.67 -11.17
C ILE A 276 -13.65 11.64 -10.28
N GLU A 277 -12.50 11.98 -10.86
CA GLU A 277 -11.22 12.04 -10.15
C GLU A 277 -10.81 13.50 -9.91
N LEU A 278 -10.90 13.94 -8.65
CA LEU A 278 -10.63 15.32 -8.23
C LEU A 278 -9.32 15.44 -7.47
N ASP A 279 -8.45 16.32 -7.97
CA ASP A 279 -7.22 16.73 -7.28
C ASP A 279 -7.43 17.89 -6.30
N GLU A 280 -8.37 18.77 -6.63
CA GLU A 280 -8.73 19.97 -5.88
C GLU A 280 -10.20 19.88 -5.45
N ASP A 281 -10.63 20.83 -4.62
CA ASP A 281 -12.03 20.92 -4.24
C ASP A 281 -12.88 21.41 -5.42
N ILE A 282 -14.04 20.79 -5.62
CA ILE A 282 -15.08 21.29 -6.53
C ILE A 282 -16.06 22.19 -5.76
N ASP A 283 -16.48 23.28 -6.40
CA ASP A 283 -17.52 24.14 -5.83
C ASP A 283 -18.89 23.45 -5.89
N GLU A 284 -19.79 23.85 -4.99
CA GLU A 284 -21.08 23.18 -4.85
C GLU A 284 -22.05 23.49 -6.00
N ALA A 285 -21.91 24.66 -6.64
CA ALA A 285 -22.76 25.03 -7.77
C ALA A 285 -22.40 24.21 -9.01
N ALA A 286 -21.11 24.04 -9.29
CA ALA A 286 -20.59 23.10 -10.25
C ALA A 286 -21.14 21.71 -9.97
N TRP A 287 -20.89 21.13 -8.79
CA TRP A 287 -21.39 19.80 -8.45
C TRP A 287 -22.91 19.62 -8.71
N LYS A 288 -23.74 20.59 -8.32
CA LYS A 288 -25.20 20.57 -8.59
C LYS A 288 -25.53 20.61 -10.08
N SER A 289 -24.81 21.42 -10.86
CA SER A 289 -24.96 21.49 -12.31
C SER A 289 -24.66 20.15 -12.97
N TYR A 290 -23.57 19.47 -12.56
CA TYR A 290 -23.26 18.13 -13.07
C TYR A 290 -24.34 17.12 -12.77
N LEU A 291 -24.77 17.06 -11.50
CA LEU A 291 -25.77 16.09 -11.06
C LEU A 291 -27.08 16.27 -11.83
N ALA A 292 -27.50 17.52 -12.07
CA ALA A 292 -28.67 17.83 -12.89
C ALA A 292 -28.49 17.36 -14.35
N SER A 293 -27.32 17.60 -14.95
CA SER A 293 -27.01 17.15 -16.31
C SER A 293 -27.01 15.62 -16.43
N ALA A 294 -26.30 14.94 -15.53
CA ALA A 294 -26.17 13.49 -15.54
C ALA A 294 -27.51 12.75 -15.37
N THR A 295 -28.46 13.36 -14.66
CA THR A 295 -29.79 12.77 -14.36
C THR A 295 -30.88 13.15 -15.36
N CYS A 296 -30.59 14.00 -16.35
CA CYS A 296 -31.58 14.53 -17.28
C CYS A 296 -32.24 13.42 -18.13
N HIS A 297 -31.42 12.54 -18.73
CA HIS A 297 -31.88 11.50 -19.67
C HIS A 297 -31.72 10.07 -19.15
N ALA A 298 -30.97 9.86 -18.07
CA ALA A 298 -30.71 8.54 -17.52
C ALA A 298 -31.81 8.06 -16.56
N SER A 299 -32.19 6.79 -16.70
CA SER A 299 -33.08 6.05 -15.78
C SER A 299 -32.38 5.71 -14.45
N ALA A 300 -31.06 5.49 -14.51
CA ALA A 300 -30.20 5.26 -13.35
C ALA A 300 -28.82 5.92 -13.53
N VAL A 301 -28.33 6.57 -12.48
CA VAL A 301 -27.04 7.24 -12.44
C VAL A 301 -26.30 6.84 -11.17
N LYS A 302 -25.16 6.17 -11.31
CA LYS A 302 -24.24 5.95 -10.20
C LYS A 302 -22.98 6.80 -10.42
N ILE A 303 -22.52 7.47 -9.38
CA ILE A 303 -21.34 8.34 -9.42
C ILE A 303 -20.36 7.87 -8.35
N ILE A 304 -19.11 7.61 -8.74
CA ILE A 304 -17.99 7.50 -7.83
C ILE A 304 -17.18 8.78 -7.93
N ILE A 305 -17.01 9.47 -6.81
CA ILE A 305 -16.19 10.69 -6.73
C ILE A 305 -14.99 10.42 -5.83
N THR A 306 -13.77 10.56 -6.37
CA THR A 306 -12.53 10.32 -5.63
C THR A 306 -11.79 11.62 -5.37
N SER A 307 -11.28 11.82 -4.15
CA SER A 307 -10.49 13.01 -3.79
C SER A 307 -9.53 12.78 -2.63
N ARG A 308 -8.59 13.72 -2.46
CA ARG A 308 -7.77 13.86 -1.25
C ARG A 308 -8.48 14.64 -0.15
N SER A 309 -9.48 15.44 -0.51
CA SER A 309 -10.19 16.34 0.40
C SER A 309 -11.41 15.67 1.01
N ASN A 310 -11.61 15.85 2.32
CA ASN A 310 -12.84 15.40 3.00
C ASN A 310 -14.08 16.22 2.59
N LYS A 311 -13.92 17.35 1.87
CA LYS A 311 -15.07 18.17 1.47
C LYS A 311 -16.03 17.46 0.53
N ILE A 312 -15.58 16.46 -0.24
CA ILE A 312 -16.46 15.70 -1.14
C ILE A 312 -17.44 14.78 -0.40
N ILE A 313 -17.25 14.54 0.91
CA ILE A 313 -18.14 13.67 1.71
C ILE A 313 -19.58 14.17 1.66
N LYS A 314 -19.79 15.49 1.65
CA LYS A 314 -21.12 16.11 1.62
C LYS A 314 -21.91 15.83 0.33
N PHE A 315 -21.25 15.37 -0.73
CA PHE A 315 -21.86 15.06 -2.01
C PHE A 315 -22.40 13.63 -2.09
N GLY A 316 -22.06 12.78 -1.11
CA GLY A 316 -22.46 11.37 -1.11
C GLY A 316 -23.93 11.17 -0.74
N THR A 317 -24.59 10.26 -1.46
CA THR A 317 -25.88 9.68 -1.02
C THR A 317 -25.68 8.48 -0.10
N THR A 318 -24.43 7.99 -0.01
CA THR A 318 -24.00 6.92 0.88
C THR A 318 -22.82 7.36 1.72
N GLN A 319 -22.55 6.62 2.80
CA GLN A 319 -21.38 6.90 3.64
C GLN A 319 -20.10 6.86 2.80
N ALA A 320 -19.24 7.86 2.95
CA ALA A 320 -17.96 7.92 2.26
C ALA A 320 -17.04 6.74 2.63
N LEU A 321 -16.28 6.26 1.65
CA LEU A 321 -15.26 5.23 1.81
C LEU A 321 -13.91 5.90 2.08
N MET A 322 -13.37 5.69 3.28
CA MET A 322 -12.06 6.21 3.67
C MET A 322 -10.96 5.22 3.28
N LEU A 323 -10.06 5.62 2.39
CA LEU A 323 -8.98 4.80 1.86
C LEU A 323 -7.62 5.25 2.42
N ASN A 324 -7.18 4.62 3.51
CA ASN A 324 -5.91 4.93 4.18
C ASN A 324 -4.69 4.31 3.46
N LEU A 325 -3.47 4.78 3.70
CA LEU A 325 -2.24 4.09 3.23
C LEU A 325 -2.14 2.67 3.83
N LEU A 326 -1.35 1.80 3.21
CA LEU A 326 -1.17 0.44 3.73
C LEU A 326 -0.47 0.48 5.10
N PRO A 327 -0.95 -0.30 6.09
CA PRO A 327 -0.22 -0.53 7.34
C PRO A 327 1.17 -1.10 7.05
N GLN A 328 2.14 -0.82 7.93
CA GLN A 328 3.56 -1.11 7.69
C GLN A 328 3.82 -2.60 7.38
N GLU A 329 3.11 -3.49 8.06
CA GLU A 329 3.24 -4.94 7.94
C GLU A 329 2.70 -5.44 6.60
N ALA A 330 1.51 -4.97 6.22
CA ALA A 330 0.90 -5.27 4.92
C ALA A 330 1.73 -4.65 3.78
N TYR A 331 2.25 -3.44 3.99
CA TYR A 331 3.11 -2.74 3.05
C TYR A 331 4.43 -3.46 2.83
N TRP A 332 5.06 -3.97 3.89
CA TRP A 332 6.27 -4.80 3.76
C TRP A 332 6.00 -6.06 2.96
N TYR A 333 4.92 -6.79 3.26
CA TYR A 333 4.55 -7.99 2.50
C TYR A 333 4.39 -7.65 1.01
N PHE A 334 3.61 -6.61 0.70
CA PHE A 334 3.38 -6.12 -0.64
C PHE A 334 4.68 -5.71 -1.37
N PHE A 335 5.50 -4.90 -0.70
CA PHE A 335 6.76 -4.38 -1.23
C PHE A 335 7.79 -5.49 -1.49
N LYS A 336 7.86 -6.49 -0.59
CA LYS A 336 8.73 -7.66 -0.72
C LYS A 336 8.36 -8.47 -1.96
N VAL A 337 7.07 -8.73 -2.18
CA VAL A 337 6.64 -9.45 -3.39
C VAL A 337 6.95 -8.65 -4.65
N LEU A 338 6.72 -7.32 -4.67
CA LEU A 338 7.05 -6.49 -5.84
C LEU A 338 8.54 -6.49 -6.17
N THR A 339 9.36 -6.44 -5.12
CA THR A 339 10.82 -6.31 -5.25
C THR A 339 11.44 -7.61 -5.74
N PHE A 340 11.13 -8.74 -5.08
CA PHE A 340 11.80 -10.01 -5.36
C PHE A 340 11.08 -10.86 -6.39
N GLY A 341 9.77 -10.68 -6.58
CA GLY A 341 8.97 -11.49 -7.50
C GLY A 341 9.06 -12.98 -7.13
N SER A 342 9.61 -13.79 -8.05
CA SER A 342 9.83 -15.22 -7.86
C SER A 342 11.18 -15.57 -7.23
N ALA A 343 12.10 -14.61 -7.07
CA ALA A 343 13.38 -14.85 -6.40
C ALA A 343 13.16 -15.04 -4.90
N ASP A 344 13.91 -15.95 -4.26
CA ASP A 344 13.87 -16.09 -2.80
C ASP A 344 14.68 -14.93 -2.17
N PRO A 345 14.05 -14.05 -1.37
CA PRO A 345 14.76 -12.98 -0.67
C PRO A 345 15.90 -13.50 0.21
N LYS A 346 15.81 -14.75 0.69
CA LYS A 346 16.85 -15.40 1.50
C LYS A 346 18.16 -15.62 0.76
N ASP A 347 18.15 -15.67 -0.57
CA ASP A 347 19.37 -15.77 -1.38
C ASP A 347 20.14 -14.43 -1.39
N GLN A 348 19.46 -13.33 -1.06
CA GLN A 348 20.03 -11.98 -1.05
C GLN A 348 19.74 -11.26 0.29
N PRO A 349 20.21 -11.79 1.43
CA PRO A 349 19.79 -11.30 2.76
C PRO A 349 20.22 -9.85 3.02
N LYS A 350 21.35 -9.42 2.44
CA LYS A 350 21.80 -8.01 2.49
C LYS A 350 20.83 -7.08 1.77
N LEU A 351 20.28 -7.50 0.62
CA LEU A 351 19.28 -6.73 -0.11
C LEU A 351 17.95 -6.71 0.63
N GLU A 352 17.52 -7.84 1.18
CA GLU A 352 16.28 -7.95 1.98
C GLU A 352 16.30 -6.99 3.17
N SER A 353 17.39 -6.98 3.94
CA SER A 353 17.60 -6.04 5.05
C SER A 353 17.46 -4.58 4.62
N MET A 354 18.11 -4.18 3.53
CA MET A 354 18.01 -2.80 3.03
C MET A 354 16.63 -2.48 2.44
N ALA A 355 16.00 -3.45 1.77
CA ALA A 355 14.65 -3.32 1.26
C ALA A 355 13.66 -3.07 2.41
N MET A 356 13.83 -3.76 3.54
CA MET A 356 13.04 -3.51 4.74
C MET A 356 13.27 -2.11 5.31
N GLU A 357 14.53 -1.66 5.42
CA GLU A 357 14.84 -0.28 5.83
C GLU A 357 14.16 0.76 4.93
N ILE A 358 14.26 0.57 3.61
CA ILE A 358 13.64 1.47 2.63
C ILE A 358 12.11 1.46 2.77
N CYS A 359 11.52 0.26 2.92
CA CYS A 359 10.09 0.08 3.10
C CYS A 359 9.55 0.82 4.33
N ARG A 360 10.30 0.85 5.43
CA ARG A 360 9.93 1.60 6.66
C ARG A 360 9.90 3.11 6.45
N GLY A 361 10.64 3.63 5.47
CA GLY A 361 10.64 5.06 5.10
C GLY A 361 9.65 5.44 3.99
N ALA A 362 8.97 4.47 3.37
CA ALA A 362 8.18 4.70 2.14
C ALA A 362 6.66 4.88 2.36
N ASN A 363 6.23 5.15 3.61
CA ASN A 363 4.90 5.63 4.00
C ASN A 363 3.68 4.80 3.55
N GLY A 364 3.82 3.53 3.15
CA GLY A 364 2.63 2.71 2.85
C GLY A 364 1.93 3.00 1.50
N SER A 365 2.55 3.79 0.62
CA SER A 365 1.95 4.18 -0.67
C SER A 365 2.12 3.12 -1.74
N PHE A 366 1.06 2.78 -2.47
CA PHE A 366 1.12 1.83 -3.59
C PHE A 366 2.05 2.33 -4.70
N VAL A 367 1.94 3.62 -5.05
CA VAL A 367 2.78 4.23 -6.08
C VAL A 367 4.25 4.23 -5.65
N GLY A 368 4.52 4.57 -4.38
CA GLY A 368 5.87 4.52 -3.81
C GLY A 368 6.46 3.11 -3.82
N ALA A 369 5.68 2.10 -3.42
CA ALA A 369 6.12 0.71 -3.48
C ALA A 369 6.45 0.27 -4.90
N ASN A 370 5.57 0.56 -5.87
CA ASN A 370 5.75 0.15 -7.27
C ASN A 370 7.01 0.79 -7.88
N PHE A 371 7.25 2.07 -7.60
CA PHE A 371 8.44 2.79 -8.04
C PHE A 371 9.74 2.26 -7.41
N ILE A 372 9.80 2.18 -6.08
CA ILE A 372 11.00 1.79 -5.36
C ILE A 372 11.32 0.31 -5.55
N SER A 373 10.32 -0.56 -5.60
CA SER A 373 10.53 -1.98 -5.88
C SER A 373 11.06 -2.22 -7.29
N SER A 374 10.62 -1.41 -8.27
CA SER A 374 11.17 -1.47 -9.62
C SER A 374 12.65 -1.13 -9.62
N LEU A 375 13.06 -0.07 -8.92
CA LEU A 375 14.47 0.29 -8.73
C LEU A 375 15.31 -0.84 -8.15
N LEU A 376 14.80 -1.51 -7.12
CA LEU A 376 15.54 -2.58 -6.46
C LEU A 376 15.60 -3.84 -7.33
N ARG A 377 14.54 -4.14 -8.10
CA ARG A 377 14.45 -5.36 -8.90
C ARG A 377 15.36 -5.33 -10.14
N ASP A 378 15.72 -4.15 -10.65
CA ASP A 378 16.63 -4.03 -11.80
C ASP A 378 17.95 -4.78 -11.56
N HIS A 379 18.44 -4.75 -10.31
CA HIS A 379 19.60 -5.54 -9.91
C HIS A 379 19.42 -6.07 -8.48
N LEU A 380 19.04 -7.35 -8.36
CA LEU A 380 18.84 -8.03 -7.08
C LEU A 380 20.18 -8.39 -6.40
N ASN A 381 20.93 -7.38 -5.98
CA ASN A 381 22.15 -7.55 -5.18
C ASN A 381 22.31 -6.45 -4.11
N GLY A 382 23.11 -6.76 -3.09
CA GLY A 382 23.33 -5.85 -1.96
C GLY A 382 24.11 -4.57 -2.29
N GLN A 383 24.88 -4.49 -3.38
CA GLN A 383 25.56 -3.25 -3.76
C GLN A 383 24.59 -2.23 -4.36
N HIS A 384 23.72 -2.71 -5.25
CA HIS A 384 22.66 -1.91 -5.85
C HIS A 384 21.69 -1.39 -4.80
N GLY A 385 21.24 -2.26 -3.88
CA GLY A 385 20.38 -1.85 -2.76
C GLY A 385 20.99 -0.73 -1.91
N ARG A 386 22.32 -0.76 -1.67
CA ARG A 386 23.01 0.33 -0.94
C ARG A 386 22.95 1.65 -1.69
N MET A 387 23.18 1.62 -2.99
CA MET A 387 23.12 2.81 -3.85
C MET A 387 21.71 3.41 -3.85
N VAL A 388 20.67 2.60 -4.10
CA VAL A 388 19.26 3.06 -4.08
C VAL A 388 18.92 3.69 -2.73
N ARG A 389 19.29 3.02 -1.63
CA ARG A 389 19.07 3.53 -0.28
C ARG A 389 19.77 4.89 -0.03
N ALA A 390 21.02 5.03 -0.47
CA ALA A 390 21.77 6.28 -0.33
C ALA A 390 21.10 7.42 -1.11
N SER A 391 20.66 7.16 -2.35
CA SER A 391 19.95 8.15 -3.17
C SER A 391 18.63 8.58 -2.54
N LEU A 392 17.84 7.64 -2.00
CA LEU A 392 16.60 7.95 -1.29
C LEU A 392 16.86 8.76 0.00
N ARG A 393 17.97 8.51 0.70
CA ARG A 393 18.38 9.31 1.87
C ARG A 393 18.76 10.74 1.50
N GLU A 394 19.37 10.97 0.35
CA GLU A 394 19.67 12.32 -0.12
C GLU A 394 18.40 13.07 -0.57
N LEU A 395 17.42 12.37 -1.14
CA LEU A 395 16.07 12.90 -1.42
C LEU A 395 15.35 13.36 -0.15
N SER A 396 15.47 12.63 0.95
CA SER A 396 14.80 13.00 2.22
C SER A 396 15.35 14.24 2.88
N LYS A 397 16.66 14.48 2.80
CA LYS A 397 17.31 15.63 3.42
C LYS A 397 16.91 16.96 2.78
N LYS A 398 16.54 16.97 1.50
CA LYS A 398 16.28 18.19 0.73
C LYS A 398 14.84 18.74 0.88
N ARG A 399 14.03 18.21 1.80
CA ARG A 399 12.64 18.65 2.11
C ARG A 399 11.70 18.70 0.88
N THR A 400 11.96 17.91 -0.15
CA THR A 400 11.01 17.72 -1.25
C THR A 400 9.90 16.77 -0.79
N PRO A 401 8.63 17.21 -0.75
CA PRO A 401 7.54 16.35 -0.37
C PRO A 401 7.26 15.32 -1.47
N THR A 402 7.20 14.07 -1.05
CA THR A 402 6.57 12.92 -1.73
C THR A 402 7.47 12.11 -2.67
N TYR A 403 7.74 10.86 -2.26
CA TYR A 403 8.49 9.77 -2.94
C TYR A 403 7.70 9.01 -4.00
N ALA A 404 6.52 9.49 -4.34
CA ALA A 404 5.78 8.94 -5.45
C ALA A 404 6.21 9.71 -6.70
N PRO A 405 6.43 9.07 -7.85
CA PRO A 405 5.99 9.67 -9.11
C PRO A 405 4.53 10.05 -8.89
N VAL A 406 4.30 11.28 -8.46
CA VAL A 406 2.96 11.78 -8.21
C VAL A 406 2.36 11.88 -9.62
N ILE A 407 1.41 10.98 -9.89
CA ILE A 407 0.54 10.99 -11.07
C ILE A 407 -0.47 12.12 -10.87
N VAL A 408 0.00 13.34 -10.64
CA VAL A 408 -0.83 14.53 -10.51
C VAL A 408 -0.29 15.49 -11.53
N ASN A 409 -1.19 15.98 -12.37
CA ASN A 409 -0.96 17.14 -13.22
C ASN A 409 -0.84 18.38 -12.34
N GLU A 410 0.29 18.51 -11.66
CA GLU A 410 0.72 19.79 -11.13
C GLU A 410 1.13 20.64 -12.34
N THR A 411 0.56 21.84 -12.47
CA THR A 411 0.97 22.82 -13.49
C THR A 411 2.45 23.24 -13.33
N ASN A 412 3.05 22.94 -12.17
CA ASN A 412 4.44 23.22 -11.87
C ASN A 412 5.34 21.98 -12.08
N PRO A 413 6.49 22.12 -12.75
CA PRO A 413 7.46 21.06 -12.85
C PRO A 413 8.04 20.68 -11.48
N ARG A 414 8.19 19.37 -11.24
CA ARG A 414 8.95 18.85 -10.11
C ARG A 414 10.42 18.69 -10.50
N TYR A 415 11.33 18.85 -9.55
CA TYR A 415 12.75 18.76 -9.80
C TYR A 415 13.36 17.50 -9.18
N ALA A 416 14.09 16.74 -9.98
CA ALA A 416 14.85 15.57 -9.57
C ALA A 416 16.32 15.72 -9.99
N TRP A 417 17.16 14.75 -9.65
CA TRP A 417 18.55 14.72 -10.08
C TRP A 417 19.04 13.31 -10.38
N THR A 418 20.08 13.23 -11.19
CA THR A 418 20.77 12.00 -11.56
C THR A 418 21.67 11.51 -10.41
N ILE A 419 21.59 10.24 -10.05
CA ILE A 419 22.43 9.58 -9.04
C ILE A 419 23.92 9.64 -9.42
N ALA A 420 24.24 9.43 -10.70
CA ALA A 420 25.64 9.36 -11.17
C ALA A 420 26.30 10.74 -11.33
N THR A 421 25.61 11.71 -11.95
CA THR A 421 26.21 13.01 -12.31
C THR A 421 25.79 14.18 -11.42
N ASN A 422 24.86 13.98 -10.49
CA ASN A 422 24.27 15.02 -9.63
C ASN A 422 23.71 16.23 -10.43
N GLU A 423 23.36 16.00 -11.70
CA GLU A 423 22.70 16.95 -12.60
C GLU A 423 21.20 16.98 -12.30
N TYR A 424 20.57 18.15 -12.40
CA TYR A 424 19.15 18.30 -12.10
C TYR A 424 18.32 18.20 -13.38
N PHE A 425 17.12 17.65 -13.26
CA PHE A 425 16.14 17.63 -14.33
C PHE A 425 14.75 18.01 -13.82
N ALA A 426 13.99 18.70 -14.65
CA ALA A 426 12.57 18.97 -14.44
C ALA A 426 11.75 17.77 -14.93
N ILE A 427 10.73 17.40 -14.17
CA ILE A 427 9.73 16.39 -14.47
C ILE A 427 8.40 17.12 -14.59
N TYR A 428 7.84 17.12 -15.80
CA TYR A 428 6.52 17.62 -16.09
C TYR A 428 5.56 16.42 -16.04
N PRO A 429 4.56 16.43 -15.14
CA PRO A 429 3.55 15.38 -15.12
C PRO A 429 2.78 15.36 -16.44
N CYS A 430 2.60 14.16 -16.99
CA CYS A 430 1.81 13.94 -18.20
C CYS A 430 0.51 13.22 -17.81
N PRO A 431 -0.68 13.70 -18.25
CA PRO A 431 -1.96 13.14 -17.84
C PRO A 431 -2.28 11.74 -18.34
N GLU A 432 -1.61 11.23 -19.38
CA GLU A 432 -2.21 10.18 -20.22
C GLU A 432 -1.49 8.83 -20.13
N SER A 433 -2.29 7.77 -20.05
CA SER A 433 -1.84 6.41 -20.35
C SER A 433 -1.99 6.19 -21.86
N PHE A 434 -0.87 6.14 -22.57
CA PHE A 434 -0.83 5.92 -24.01
C PHE A 434 -0.92 4.43 -24.37
N ALA A 435 -1.30 4.14 -25.62
CA ALA A 435 -1.26 2.81 -26.20
C ALA A 435 0.17 2.24 -26.21
N ASP A 436 0.30 0.91 -26.19
CA ASP A 436 1.58 0.20 -26.01
C ASP A 436 2.62 0.49 -27.13
N ASP A 437 2.20 1.05 -28.26
CA ASP A 437 3.01 1.43 -29.41
C ASP A 437 3.75 2.78 -29.25
N MET A 438 3.37 3.60 -28.27
CA MET A 438 3.96 4.94 -28.01
C MET A 438 4.91 4.98 -26.80
N ILE A 439 5.32 3.82 -26.27
CA ILE A 439 6.19 3.75 -25.07
C ILE A 439 7.60 4.27 -25.40
N PRO A 440 8.10 5.30 -24.70
CA PRO A 440 9.46 5.78 -24.88
C PRO A 440 10.49 4.70 -24.55
N LYS A 441 11.52 4.58 -25.38
CA LYS A 441 12.66 3.68 -25.12
C LYS A 441 13.49 4.11 -23.91
N ILE A 442 13.48 5.41 -23.61
CA ILE A 442 14.21 5.98 -22.48
C ILE A 442 13.32 5.89 -21.24
N THR A 443 13.86 5.32 -20.18
CA THR A 443 13.20 5.24 -18.88
C THR A 443 13.64 6.37 -17.95
N LEU A 444 12.83 6.66 -16.94
CA LEU A 444 13.25 7.55 -15.85
C LEU A 444 14.47 7.00 -15.10
N PHE A 445 14.70 5.69 -15.13
CA PHE A 445 15.90 5.07 -14.57
C PHE A 445 17.15 5.36 -15.39
N ASP A 446 17.05 5.38 -16.71
CA ASP A 446 18.16 5.75 -17.58
C ASP A 446 18.65 7.18 -17.28
N LEU A 447 17.71 8.08 -16.99
CA LEU A 447 18.00 9.43 -16.50
C LEU A 447 18.61 9.41 -15.10
N MET A 448 18.00 8.70 -14.16
CA MET A 448 18.51 8.64 -12.79
C MET A 448 19.92 8.05 -12.72
N TYR A 449 20.26 7.07 -13.55
CA TYR A 449 21.62 6.52 -13.62
C TYR A 449 22.57 7.37 -14.47
N GLY A 450 22.09 8.43 -15.12
CA GLY A 450 22.91 9.31 -15.96
C GLY A 450 23.41 8.64 -17.25
N THR A 451 22.73 7.57 -17.69
CA THR A 451 23.09 6.80 -18.90
C THR A 451 22.67 7.53 -20.18
N VAL A 452 21.70 8.45 -20.07
CA VAL A 452 21.20 9.26 -21.18
C VAL A 452 21.32 10.73 -20.83
N LYS A 453 21.82 11.53 -21.77
CA LYS A 453 21.87 13.00 -21.70
C LYS A 453 21.05 13.58 -22.83
N CYS A 454 19.96 14.26 -22.52
CA CYS A 454 19.12 14.93 -23.50
C CYS A 454 19.01 16.43 -23.16
N GLU A 455 19.34 17.28 -24.13
CA GLU A 455 19.40 18.74 -23.93
C GLU A 455 18.07 19.48 -24.13
N ARG A 456 17.03 18.79 -24.62
CA ARG A 456 15.69 19.34 -24.85
C ARG A 456 14.67 18.65 -23.94
N LYS A 457 13.39 19.00 -24.04
CA LYS A 457 12.28 18.20 -23.49
C LYS A 457 12.14 16.89 -24.24
N PHE A 458 11.99 15.79 -23.53
CA PHE A 458 11.78 14.46 -24.09
C PHE A 458 10.90 13.64 -23.16
N GLU A 459 10.19 12.67 -23.73
CA GLU A 459 9.33 11.76 -22.99
C GLU A 459 10.15 10.60 -22.44
N VAL A 460 9.85 10.20 -21.21
CA VAL A 460 10.42 9.01 -20.58
C VAL A 460 9.33 8.14 -19.98
N LEU A 461 9.56 6.82 -20.07
CA LEU A 461 8.77 5.86 -19.31
C LEU A 461 9.16 5.98 -17.83
N ALA A 462 8.26 6.56 -17.02
CA ALA A 462 8.47 6.76 -15.60
C ALA A 462 8.28 5.48 -14.80
N LEU A 463 7.20 4.76 -15.10
CA LEU A 463 6.86 3.52 -14.42
C LEU A 463 5.92 2.70 -15.30
N LYS A 464 6.28 1.45 -15.58
CA LYS A 464 5.32 0.45 -16.03
C LYS A 464 4.68 -0.21 -14.82
N SER A 465 3.40 0.06 -14.56
CA SER A 465 2.73 -0.52 -13.39
C SER A 465 2.69 -2.04 -13.50
N ARG A 466 3.19 -2.73 -12.47
CA ARG A 466 3.03 -4.18 -12.33
C ARG A 466 1.77 -4.57 -11.56
N ILE A 467 0.99 -3.57 -11.17
CA ILE A 467 -0.30 -3.72 -10.51
C ILE A 467 -1.37 -3.37 -11.56
N PRO A 468 -2.45 -4.15 -11.68
CA PRO A 468 -3.59 -3.76 -12.50
C PRO A 468 -4.04 -2.33 -12.18
N PRO A 469 -4.49 -1.53 -13.15
CA PRO A 469 -4.78 -1.90 -14.55
C PRO A 469 -3.55 -1.86 -15.48
N TYR A 470 -2.32 -2.03 -14.96
CA TYR A 470 -1.09 -2.14 -15.76
C TYR A 470 -0.79 -0.92 -16.64
N LYS A 471 -1.21 0.27 -16.18
CA LYS A 471 -0.93 1.52 -16.88
C LYS A 471 0.57 1.80 -16.96
N ASN A 472 0.99 2.32 -18.10
CA ASN A 472 2.29 2.94 -18.30
C ASN A 472 2.17 4.41 -17.90
N TYR A 473 3.07 4.87 -17.02
CA TYR A 473 3.17 6.26 -16.61
C TYR A 473 4.35 6.88 -17.33
N MET A 474 4.11 7.99 -18.02
CA MET A 474 5.12 8.72 -18.77
C MET A 474 5.31 10.11 -18.16
N TYR A 475 6.52 10.63 -18.27
CA TYR A 475 6.82 12.00 -17.94
C TYR A 475 7.54 12.68 -19.08
N THR A 476 7.29 13.98 -19.20
CA THR A 476 8.16 14.83 -20.01
C THR A 476 9.26 15.35 -19.10
N CYS A 477 10.51 15.11 -19.46
CA CYS A 477 11.68 15.51 -18.68
C CYS A 477 12.54 16.52 -19.44
N GLU A 478 13.21 17.40 -18.72
CA GLU A 478 14.15 18.39 -19.26
C GLU A 478 15.39 18.49 -18.36
N MET A 479 16.59 18.28 -18.91
CA MET A 479 17.83 18.46 -18.17
C MET A 479 18.15 19.95 -17.96
N LEU A 480 18.48 20.33 -16.73
CA LEU A 480 18.76 21.73 -16.37
C LEU A 480 20.26 22.04 -16.45
N LYS A 481 20.62 22.96 -17.35
CA LYS A 481 22.01 23.24 -17.75
C LYS A 481 22.93 23.93 -16.71
N SER A 482 22.49 24.38 -15.51
CA SER A 482 23.44 25.02 -14.55
C SER A 482 23.01 25.06 -13.08
N ARG A 483 23.99 25.22 -12.16
CA ARG A 483 23.83 25.36 -10.69
C ARG A 483 23.25 26.69 -10.22
N ALA A 484 23.24 27.73 -11.06
CA ALA A 484 22.88 29.09 -10.65
C ALA A 484 21.38 29.42 -10.84
N THR A 485 20.69 28.74 -11.74
CA THR A 485 19.22 28.79 -11.85
C THR A 485 18.53 28.03 -10.70
N LYS A 486 19.30 27.27 -9.90
CA LYS A 486 18.86 26.24 -8.93
C LYS A 486 18.26 26.72 -7.61
N MET A 487 18.20 28.02 -7.33
CA MET A 487 17.56 28.52 -6.09
C MET A 487 16.36 29.44 -6.34
N LYS A 488 16.30 30.15 -7.48
CA LYS A 488 15.17 31.04 -7.79
C LYS A 488 13.88 30.30 -8.18
N ALA A 489 14.00 29.15 -8.85
CA ALA A 489 12.83 28.34 -9.23
C ALA A 489 12.20 27.60 -8.02
N ALA A 490 13.02 27.22 -7.03
CA ALA A 490 12.58 26.52 -5.82
C ALA A 490 12.08 27.46 -4.71
N SER A 491 12.49 28.74 -4.71
CA SER A 491 12.04 29.73 -3.72
C SER A 491 10.77 30.50 -4.11
N GLY A 492 10.31 30.37 -5.35
CA GLY A 492 9.16 31.11 -5.90
C GLY A 492 7.86 30.32 -6.02
N SER A 493 7.88 29.00 -5.82
CA SER A 493 6.69 28.16 -5.77
C SER A 493 6.41 27.79 -4.32
N SER A 494 5.29 28.28 -3.81
CA SER A 494 4.83 28.20 -2.42
C SER A 494 4.95 26.80 -1.84
N LEU A 495 5.55 26.74 -0.63
CA LEU A 495 5.27 25.74 0.38
C LEU A 495 3.75 25.64 0.59
N ILE A 496 3.11 24.59 0.05
CA ILE A 496 1.85 24.02 0.55
C ILE A 496 1.99 22.50 0.47
#